data_AF-A0AA89C5V4-F1
#
_entry.id   AF-A0AA89C5V4-F1
#
_cell.length_a   1.000
_cell.length_b   1.000
_cell.length_c   1.000
_cell.angle_alpha   90.00
_cell.angle_beta   90.00
_cell.angle_gamma   90.00
#
_symmetry.space_group_name_H-M   'P 1'
#
loop_
_entity.id
_entity.type
_entity.pdbx_description
1 polymer ?
#
loop_
_entity_poly.entity_id
_entity_poly.type
_entity_poly.pdbx_seq_one_letter_code
_entity_poly.pdbx_strand_id
1 'polypeptide(L)'
;MEKQSLVPRYGTCWKGAIKALVDGCKALTDDVQSRLALAYLNCFLEVQGRPTHECDETMSFKECVFFLDDADRGSLTTFFTHTQNICYFLESQMWHDETETTINRLAKNSESVADQLETASELQSKIIEKQGESLQNQHRILATANNLSDSISESSINLQSLSSDLKKTSEQQKLLVKLQTMVLGEISGFYSIVYYVLAMIVAYIVTSTARTSGARLWLFAIITVNIAIEWLLLSKNMAEWLSIFGQDARDNWDEMLYEHQWLCRKICAVVCLVVIGYTAYRYSDVNWINNKLLLEIRQQNSDLRHLLQGLRRFGIFFIRFVMLDLI
;
A
#
# COMPACT_ATOMS: atom_id res chain seq x y z
N MET A 1 80.89 -12.08 22.92
CA MET A 1 81.01 -13.23 23.82
C MET A 1 80.19 -12.94 25.05
N GLU A 2 78.98 -13.47 25.15
CA GLU A 2 78.26 -13.52 26.42
C GLU A 2 77.41 -14.79 26.36
N LYS A 3 77.99 -15.90 26.86
CA LYS A 3 77.17 -17.06 27.18
C LYS A 3 76.33 -16.62 28.38
N GLN A 4 75.11 -16.16 28.12
CA GLN A 4 74.09 -16.10 29.16
C GLN A 4 74.09 -17.48 29.81
N SER A 5 74.51 -17.52 31.07
CA SER A 5 74.35 -18.68 31.93
C SER A 5 72.88 -19.07 31.83
N LEU A 6 72.58 -20.20 31.17
CA LEU A 6 71.21 -20.69 31.07
C LEU A 6 70.71 -20.90 32.50
N VAL A 7 69.83 -20.01 32.93
CA VAL A 7 69.11 -20.13 34.20
C VAL A 7 68.39 -21.49 34.15
N PRO A 8 68.58 -22.38 35.13
CA PRO A 8 67.94 -23.69 35.13
C PRO A 8 66.42 -23.51 35.02
N ARG A 9 65.82 -24.15 34.00
CA ARG A 9 64.38 -24.14 33.78
C ARG A 9 63.77 -25.32 34.51
N TYR A 10 63.02 -25.04 35.56
CA TYR A 10 62.30 -26.08 36.28
C TYR A 10 61.06 -26.52 35.49
N GLY A 11 60.74 -27.80 35.61
CA GLY A 11 59.61 -28.43 34.93
C GLY A 11 58.25 -27.97 35.45
N THR A 12 57.19 -28.45 34.81
CA THR A 12 55.80 -28.11 35.14
C THR A 12 55.39 -28.52 36.55
N CYS A 13 55.90 -29.63 37.10
CA CYS A 13 55.62 -30.08 38.47
C CYS A 13 56.02 -29.01 39.51
N TRP A 14 57.26 -28.51 39.42
CA TRP A 14 57.80 -27.47 40.30
C TRP A 14 57.02 -26.15 40.23
N LYS A 15 56.67 -25.72 39.00
CA LYS A 15 55.83 -24.54 38.79
C LYS A 15 54.41 -24.75 39.33
N GLY A 16 53.87 -25.96 39.19
CA GLY A 16 52.56 -26.35 39.72
C GLY A 16 52.49 -26.28 41.24
N ALA A 17 53.55 -26.71 41.93
CA ALA A 17 53.65 -26.64 43.39
C ALA A 17 53.54 -25.20 43.92
N ILE A 18 54.04 -24.20 43.17
CA ILE A 18 53.92 -22.79 43.55
C ILE A 18 52.57 -22.19 43.17
N LYS A 19 52.01 -22.57 42.03
CA LYS A 19 50.66 -22.09 41.62
C LYS A 19 49.57 -22.48 42.62
N ALA A 20 49.79 -23.53 43.42
CA ALA A 20 48.90 -23.94 44.50
C ALA A 20 48.96 -23.03 45.74
N LEU A 21 49.97 -22.16 45.86
CA LEU A 21 50.08 -21.21 46.98
C LEU A 21 49.12 -20.02 46.78
N VAL A 22 48.31 -19.74 47.81
CA VAL A 22 47.34 -18.63 47.79
C VAL A 22 48.03 -17.27 47.85
N ASP A 23 48.98 -17.10 48.78
CA ASP A 23 49.65 -15.83 49.07
C ASP A 23 51.05 -15.72 48.44
N GLY A 24 51.40 -16.66 47.54
CA GLY A 24 52.72 -16.75 46.91
C GLY A 24 53.86 -17.04 47.91
N CYS A 25 55.10 -16.75 47.52
CA CYS A 25 56.28 -17.06 48.33
C CYS A 25 56.53 -16.08 49.49
N LYS A 26 55.72 -15.02 49.61
CA LYS A 26 55.90 -13.97 50.64
C LYS A 26 55.39 -14.37 52.01
N ALA A 27 54.42 -15.27 52.08
CA ALA A 27 53.76 -15.67 53.32
C ALA A 27 53.86 -17.20 53.54
N LEU A 28 55.08 -17.72 53.61
CA LEU A 28 55.36 -19.12 53.93
C LEU A 28 55.30 -19.32 55.46
N THR A 29 54.18 -19.85 55.96
CA THR A 29 54.10 -20.38 57.33
C THR A 29 54.87 -21.70 57.43
N ASP A 30 55.20 -22.15 58.65
CA ASP A 30 55.93 -23.42 58.85
C ASP A 30 55.21 -24.61 58.21
N ASP A 31 53.88 -24.71 58.34
CA ASP A 31 53.08 -25.79 57.74
C ASP A 31 53.10 -25.72 56.20
N VAL A 32 52.95 -24.52 55.63
CA VAL A 32 53.01 -24.32 54.18
C VAL A 32 54.40 -24.63 53.64
N GLN A 33 55.46 -24.19 54.34
CA GLN A 33 56.84 -24.50 53.98
C GLN A 33 57.12 -26.01 54.03
N SER A 34 56.63 -26.71 55.06
CA SER A 34 56.74 -28.17 55.18
C SER A 34 56.02 -28.91 54.05
N ARG A 35 54.78 -28.52 53.74
CA ARG A 35 54.00 -29.13 52.65
C ARG A 35 54.60 -28.82 51.28
N LEU A 36 55.12 -27.61 51.07
CA LEU A 36 55.80 -27.23 49.83
C LEU A 36 57.11 -28.00 49.64
N ALA A 37 57.87 -28.23 50.71
CA ALA A 37 59.06 -29.08 50.69
C ALA A 37 58.74 -30.52 50.26
N LEU A 38 57.61 -31.06 50.72
CA LEU A 38 57.13 -32.37 50.29
C LEU A 38 56.67 -32.35 48.82
N ALA A 39 56.01 -31.30 48.35
CA ALA A 39 55.69 -31.16 46.93
C ALA A 39 56.94 -31.15 46.05
N TYR A 40 58.01 -30.47 46.50
CA TYR A 40 59.33 -30.51 45.83
C TYR A 40 59.96 -31.90 45.86
N LEU A 41 59.86 -32.62 46.98
CA LEU A 41 60.29 -34.01 47.06
C LEU A 41 59.51 -34.89 46.07
N ASN A 42 58.19 -34.75 45.98
CA ASN A 42 57.37 -35.50 45.04
C ASN A 42 57.78 -35.23 43.59
N CYS A 43 58.01 -33.97 43.22
CA CYS A 43 58.55 -33.63 41.90
C CYS A 43 59.94 -34.25 41.66
N PHE A 44 60.78 -34.36 42.68
CA PHE A 44 62.09 -34.99 42.57
C PHE A 44 62.01 -36.53 42.43
N LEU A 45 61.08 -37.16 43.15
CA LEU A 45 60.81 -38.61 43.07
C LEU A 45 60.22 -38.99 41.71
N GLU A 46 59.32 -38.17 41.17
CA GLU A 46 58.72 -38.36 39.84
C GLU A 46 59.80 -38.39 38.75
N VAL A 47 60.78 -37.48 38.83
CA VAL A 47 61.93 -37.45 37.89
C VAL A 47 62.80 -38.72 37.99
N GLN A 48 62.84 -39.35 39.17
CA GLN A 48 63.57 -40.61 39.38
C GLN A 48 62.74 -41.85 39.01
N GLY A 49 61.45 -41.70 38.66
CA GLY A 49 60.53 -42.83 38.48
C GLY A 49 60.21 -43.58 39.77
N ARG A 50 60.36 -42.93 40.93
CA ARG A 50 60.00 -43.48 42.24
C ARG A 50 58.56 -43.08 42.61
N PRO A 51 57.87 -43.87 43.46
CA PRO A 51 56.52 -43.52 43.91
C PRO A 51 56.56 -42.21 44.72
N THR A 52 55.57 -41.35 44.49
CA THR A 52 55.35 -40.10 45.24
C THR A 52 54.59 -40.35 46.53
N HIS A 53 54.72 -39.42 47.48
CA HIS A 53 54.04 -39.48 48.78
C HIS A 53 53.01 -38.35 48.86
N GLU A 54 51.74 -38.69 48.63
CA GLU A 54 50.63 -37.74 48.73
C GLU A 54 50.09 -37.69 50.17
N CYS A 55 49.99 -36.48 50.74
CA CYS A 55 49.30 -36.25 52.01
C CYS A 55 47.90 -35.73 51.77
N ASP A 56 46.96 -36.16 52.59
CA ASP A 56 45.66 -35.49 52.72
C ASP A 56 45.88 -34.07 53.32
N GLU A 57 45.12 -33.08 52.86
CA GLU A 57 45.16 -31.73 53.43
C GLU A 57 44.67 -31.71 54.88
N THR A 58 43.79 -32.66 55.24
CA THR A 58 43.20 -32.75 56.59
C THR A 58 44.10 -33.41 57.62
N MET A 59 45.13 -34.14 57.19
CA MET A 59 46.05 -34.84 58.10
C MET A 59 47.20 -33.93 58.57
N SER A 60 47.75 -34.23 59.75
CA SER A 60 48.92 -33.48 60.23
C SER A 60 50.16 -33.83 59.40
N PHE A 61 51.00 -32.84 59.14
CA PHE A 61 52.23 -33.06 58.36
C PHE A 61 53.11 -34.16 58.97
N LYS A 62 53.23 -34.17 60.30
CA LYS A 62 54.03 -35.15 61.06
C LYS A 62 53.56 -36.59 60.84
N GLU A 63 52.26 -36.84 60.78
CA GLU A 63 51.70 -38.17 60.51
C GLU A 63 51.99 -38.59 59.07
N CYS A 64 51.90 -37.67 58.12
CA CYS A 64 52.16 -37.97 56.72
C CYS A 64 53.61 -38.39 56.47
N VAL A 65 54.59 -37.66 57.04
CA VAL A 65 56.01 -37.94 56.81
C VAL A 65 56.59 -39.04 57.71
N PHE A 66 55.78 -39.65 58.59
CA PHE A 66 56.24 -40.66 59.53
C PHE A 66 56.80 -41.91 58.85
N PHE A 67 56.19 -42.34 57.75
CA PHE A 67 56.54 -43.57 57.02
C PHE A 67 57.56 -43.37 55.88
N LEU A 68 58.11 -42.16 55.71
CA LEU A 68 59.15 -41.91 54.71
C LEU A 68 60.39 -42.75 55.03
N ASP A 69 61.05 -43.28 53.99
CA ASP A 69 62.34 -43.94 54.15
C ASP A 69 63.44 -42.92 54.53
N ASP A 70 64.60 -43.41 55.00
CA ASP A 70 65.67 -42.51 55.48
C ASP A 70 66.25 -41.63 54.36
N ALA A 71 66.24 -42.11 53.12
CA ALA A 71 66.73 -41.37 51.96
C ALA A 71 65.80 -40.19 51.62
N ASP A 72 64.50 -40.47 51.52
CA ASP A 72 63.44 -39.50 51.26
C ASP A 72 63.33 -38.49 52.39
N ARG A 73 63.51 -38.91 53.64
CA ARG A 73 63.54 -38.01 54.80
C ARG A 73 64.76 -37.06 54.76
N GLY A 74 65.90 -37.53 54.29
CA GLY A 74 67.09 -36.72 54.05
C GLY A 74 66.86 -35.69 52.92
N SER A 75 66.28 -36.12 51.80
CA SER A 75 65.90 -35.23 50.70
C SER A 75 64.83 -34.21 51.12
N LEU A 76 63.81 -34.63 51.88
CA LEU A 76 62.79 -33.75 52.44
C LEU A 76 63.41 -32.64 53.29
N THR A 77 64.33 -33.01 54.19
CA THR A 77 65.03 -32.04 55.04
C THR A 77 65.79 -31.01 54.20
N THR A 78 66.43 -31.46 53.13
CA THR A 78 67.15 -30.59 52.19
C THR A 78 66.21 -29.65 51.44
N PHE A 79 65.07 -30.14 50.96
CA PHE A 79 64.08 -29.27 50.33
C PHE A 79 63.48 -28.29 51.33
N PHE A 80 63.22 -28.73 52.57
CA PHE A 80 62.67 -27.88 53.62
C PHE A 80 63.56 -26.68 53.94
N THR A 81 64.87 -26.87 54.07
CA THR A 81 65.82 -25.78 54.33
C THR A 81 65.96 -24.82 53.14
N HIS A 82 65.75 -25.29 51.92
CA HIS A 82 65.85 -24.49 50.70
C HIS A 82 64.52 -24.01 50.13
N THR A 83 63.39 -24.32 50.78
CA THR A 83 62.05 -24.10 50.22
C THR A 83 61.82 -22.65 49.85
N GLN A 84 62.17 -21.70 50.73
CA GLN A 84 61.99 -20.27 50.45
C GLN A 84 62.77 -19.81 49.22
N ASN A 85 64.03 -20.21 49.10
CA ASN A 85 64.88 -19.84 47.96
C ASN A 85 64.37 -20.44 46.64
N ILE A 86 63.97 -21.71 46.66
CA ILE A 86 63.38 -22.38 45.50
C ILE A 86 62.07 -21.69 45.10
N CYS A 87 61.23 -21.34 46.09
CA CYS A 87 59.97 -20.66 45.86
C CYS A 87 60.16 -19.33 45.14
N TYR A 88 60.95 -18.42 45.72
CA TYR A 88 61.19 -17.09 45.13
C TYR A 88 61.86 -17.16 43.75
N PHE A 89 62.77 -18.12 43.55
CA PHE A 89 63.40 -18.32 42.25
C PHE A 89 62.39 -18.74 41.17
N LEU A 90 61.53 -19.70 41.48
CA LEU A 90 60.50 -20.19 40.57
C LEU A 90 59.42 -19.13 40.30
N GLU A 91 58.98 -18.40 41.33
CA GLU A 91 58.05 -17.27 41.19
C GLU A 91 58.64 -16.18 40.30
N SER A 92 59.90 -15.82 40.51
CA SER A 92 60.62 -14.88 39.64
C SER A 92 60.70 -15.37 38.20
N GLN A 93 60.99 -16.66 37.98
CA GLN A 93 61.06 -17.24 36.64
C GLN A 93 59.70 -17.22 35.92
N MET A 94 58.62 -17.54 36.64
CA MET A 94 57.26 -17.45 36.10
C MET A 94 56.87 -16.01 35.77
N TRP A 95 57.17 -15.09 36.68
CA TRP A 95 56.92 -13.66 36.46
C TRP A 95 57.70 -13.11 35.27
N HIS A 96 58.95 -13.53 35.06
CA HIS A 96 59.73 -13.13 33.87
C HIS A 96 59.09 -13.65 32.58
N ASP A 97 58.66 -14.91 32.55
CA ASP A 97 58.02 -15.53 31.37
C ASP A 97 56.68 -14.84 31.03
N GLU A 98 55.85 -14.58 32.03
CA GLU A 98 54.58 -13.85 31.87
C GLU A 98 54.81 -12.39 31.47
N THR A 99 55.84 -11.74 32.01
CA THR A 99 56.19 -10.37 31.66
C THR A 99 56.73 -10.27 30.25
N GLU A 100 57.62 -11.16 29.83
CA GLU A 100 58.15 -11.21 28.46
C GLU A 100 57.03 -11.43 27.44
N THR A 101 56.15 -12.40 27.69
CA THR A 101 54.99 -12.65 26.81
C THR A 101 54.04 -11.47 26.75
N THR A 102 53.79 -10.79 27.88
CA THR A 102 52.94 -9.60 27.93
C THR A 102 53.56 -8.43 27.18
N ILE A 103 54.86 -8.15 27.38
CA ILE A 103 55.60 -7.09 26.69
C ILE A 103 55.60 -7.34 25.18
N ASN A 104 55.89 -8.58 24.75
CA ASN A 104 55.89 -8.95 23.34
C ASN A 104 54.49 -8.76 22.70
N ARG A 105 53.43 -9.14 23.42
CA ARG A 105 52.04 -8.90 22.98
C ARG A 105 51.74 -7.41 22.88
N LEU A 106 52.14 -6.62 23.88
CA LEU A 106 51.90 -5.18 23.90
C LEU A 106 52.65 -4.48 22.77
N ALA A 107 53.91 -4.85 22.51
CA ALA A 107 54.71 -4.31 21.42
C ALA A 107 54.04 -4.60 20.07
N LYS A 108 53.67 -5.85 19.82
CA LYS A 108 52.99 -6.27 18.58
C LYS A 108 51.65 -5.57 18.38
N ASN A 109 50.85 -5.44 19.46
CA ASN A 109 49.57 -4.75 19.38
C ASN A 109 49.76 -3.25 19.12
N SER A 110 50.74 -2.62 19.75
CA SER A 110 51.08 -1.21 19.53
C SER A 110 51.52 -0.95 18.09
N GLU A 111 52.36 -1.84 17.54
CA GLU A 111 52.76 -1.80 16.13
C GLU A 111 51.55 -1.91 15.19
N SER A 112 50.64 -2.85 15.45
CA SER A 112 49.42 -3.00 14.64
C SER A 112 48.49 -1.78 14.72
N VAL A 113 48.37 -1.15 15.89
CA VAL A 113 47.59 0.08 16.05
C VAL A 113 48.23 1.23 15.28
N ALA A 114 49.56 1.34 15.30
CA ALA A 114 50.27 2.36 14.53
C ALA A 114 50.03 2.20 13.01
N ASP A 115 50.14 0.98 12.49
CA ASP A 115 49.88 0.65 11.07
C ASP A 115 48.43 0.96 10.66
N GLN A 116 47.46 0.64 11.51
CA GLN A 116 46.05 0.97 11.28
C GLN A 116 45.81 2.50 11.27
N LEU A 117 46.47 3.24 12.15
CA LEU A 117 46.36 4.71 12.19
C LEU A 117 46.99 5.35 10.95
N GLU A 118 48.11 4.83 10.45
CA GLU A 118 48.73 5.28 9.20
C GLU A 118 47.78 5.05 8.02
N THR A 119 47.23 3.84 7.90
CA THR A 119 46.24 3.50 6.86
C THR A 119 44.99 4.38 6.95
N ALA A 120 44.50 4.65 8.16
CA ALA A 120 43.34 5.52 8.38
C ALA A 120 43.62 6.98 7.97
N SER A 121 44.83 7.49 8.25
CA SER A 121 45.28 8.82 7.83
C SER A 121 45.34 8.95 6.30
N GLU A 122 45.88 7.94 5.62
CA GLU A 122 45.89 7.90 4.16
C GLU A 122 44.49 7.87 3.56
N LEU A 123 43.60 7.05 4.12
CA LEU A 123 42.21 6.97 3.67
C LEU A 123 41.47 8.29 3.90
N GLN A 124 41.68 8.93 5.05
CA GLN A 124 41.10 10.24 5.35
C GLN A 124 41.56 11.29 4.34
N SER A 125 42.84 11.28 3.97
CA SER A 125 43.40 12.17 2.95
C SER A 125 42.73 11.97 1.60
N LYS A 126 42.55 10.71 1.16
CA LYS A 126 41.82 10.36 -0.07
C LYS A 126 40.35 10.78 -0.03
N ILE A 127 39.69 10.65 1.14
CA ILE A 127 38.30 11.10 1.31
C ILE A 127 38.20 12.61 1.13
N ILE A 128 39.10 13.39 1.74
CA ILE A 128 39.13 14.86 1.60
C ILE A 128 39.33 15.26 0.14
N GLU A 129 40.25 14.61 -0.56
CA GLU A 129 40.47 14.83 -2.00
C GLU A 129 39.20 14.58 -2.82
N LYS A 130 38.54 13.43 -2.61
CA LYS A 130 37.29 13.08 -3.31
C LYS A 130 36.11 13.98 -2.94
N GLN A 131 36.03 14.44 -1.71
CA GLN A 131 35.03 15.44 -1.32
C GLN A 131 35.28 16.77 -2.03
N GLY A 132 36.53 17.20 -2.18
CA GLY A 132 36.90 18.37 -2.96
C GLY A 132 36.47 18.28 -4.43
N GLU A 133 36.77 17.15 -5.08
CA GLU A 133 36.32 16.87 -6.46
C GLU A 133 34.77 16.89 -6.57
N SER A 134 34.08 16.27 -5.60
CA SER A 134 32.61 16.23 -5.58
C SER A 134 31.99 17.62 -5.43
N LEU A 135 32.52 18.44 -4.52
CA LEU A 135 32.08 19.83 -4.35
C LEU A 135 32.30 20.66 -5.62
N GLN A 136 33.44 20.49 -6.28
CA GLN A 136 33.69 21.16 -7.56
C GLN A 136 32.66 20.73 -8.62
N ASN A 137 32.32 19.45 -8.68
CA ASN A 137 31.29 18.96 -9.59
C ASN A 137 29.90 19.53 -9.25
N GLN A 138 29.53 19.60 -7.97
CA GLN A 138 28.29 20.23 -7.53
C GLN A 138 28.21 21.70 -7.93
N HIS A 139 29.30 22.46 -7.78
CA HIS A 139 29.36 23.85 -8.25
C HIS A 139 29.14 23.96 -9.76
N ARG A 140 29.71 23.07 -10.57
CA ARG A 140 29.49 23.04 -12.02
C ARG A 140 28.04 22.72 -12.38
N ILE A 141 27.41 21.79 -11.66
CA ILE A 141 25.99 21.45 -11.86
C ILE A 141 25.12 22.65 -11.52
N LEU A 142 25.35 23.30 -10.38
CA LEU A 142 24.58 24.49 -9.97
C LEU A 142 24.73 25.64 -10.97
N ALA A 143 25.95 25.90 -11.46
CA ALA A 143 26.18 26.91 -12.50
C ALA A 143 25.41 26.59 -13.79
N THR A 144 25.40 25.32 -14.20
CA THR A 144 24.65 24.86 -15.38
C THR A 144 23.14 24.99 -15.17
N ALA A 145 22.64 24.66 -13.98
CA ALA A 145 21.23 24.80 -13.62
C ALA A 145 20.79 26.27 -13.63
N ASN A 146 21.62 27.18 -13.11
CA ASN A 146 21.34 28.62 -13.15
C ASN A 146 21.27 29.14 -14.60
N ASN A 147 22.26 28.80 -15.43
CA ASN A 147 22.25 29.20 -16.85
C ASN A 147 21.01 28.67 -17.59
N LEU A 148 20.58 27.44 -17.28
CA LEU A 148 19.38 26.86 -17.85
C LEU A 148 18.12 27.58 -17.37
N SER A 149 18.04 27.93 -16.09
CA SER A 149 16.93 28.72 -15.53
C SER A 149 16.80 30.07 -16.22
N ASP A 150 17.92 30.76 -16.43
CA ASP A 150 17.95 32.05 -17.14
C ASP A 150 17.45 31.89 -18.59
N SER A 151 17.93 30.85 -19.28
CA SER A 151 17.51 30.53 -20.66
C SER A 151 16.02 30.17 -20.76
N ILE A 152 15.48 29.46 -19.77
CA ILE A 152 14.04 29.11 -19.68
C ILE A 152 13.20 30.35 -19.42
N SER A 153 13.66 31.25 -18.55
CA SER A 153 12.98 32.52 -18.27
C SER A 153 12.90 33.40 -19.52
N GLU A 154 14.01 33.55 -20.24
CA GLU A 154 14.05 34.27 -21.52
C GLU A 154 13.14 33.62 -22.57
N SER A 155 13.18 32.29 -22.68
CA SER A 155 12.31 31.53 -23.60
C SER A 155 10.83 31.66 -23.22
N SER A 156 10.49 31.73 -21.93
CA SER A 156 9.11 31.94 -21.46
C SER A 156 8.58 33.32 -21.86
N ILE A 157 9.41 34.36 -21.78
CA ILE A 157 9.05 35.70 -22.26
C ILE A 157 8.81 35.68 -23.77
N ASN A 158 9.67 35.01 -24.54
CA ASN A 158 9.51 34.84 -25.98
C ASN A 158 8.27 33.99 -26.34
N LEU A 159 7.92 32.98 -25.55
CA LEU A 159 6.70 32.20 -25.75
C LEU A 159 5.44 33.01 -25.44
N GLN A 160 5.47 33.90 -24.44
CA GLN A 160 4.36 34.82 -24.17
C GLN A 160 4.18 35.84 -25.30
N SER A 161 5.27 36.38 -25.86
CA SER A 161 5.18 37.31 -26.99
C SER A 161 4.65 36.59 -28.25
N LEU A 162 5.17 35.40 -28.57
CA LEU A 162 4.65 34.56 -29.67
C LEU A 162 3.18 34.18 -29.46
N SER A 163 2.79 33.81 -28.23
CA SER A 163 1.39 33.53 -27.89
C SER A 163 0.50 34.77 -28.07
N SER A 164 1.00 35.95 -27.70
CA SER A 164 0.28 37.21 -27.89
C SER A 164 0.15 37.60 -29.37
N ASP A 165 1.16 37.30 -30.20
CA ASP A 165 1.15 37.54 -31.64
C ASP A 165 0.28 36.51 -32.38
N LEU A 166 0.27 35.24 -31.93
CA LEU A 166 -0.71 34.24 -32.37
C LEU A 166 -2.13 34.65 -31.98
N LYS A 167 -2.34 35.25 -30.80
CA LYS A 167 -3.65 35.76 -30.38
C LYS A 167 -4.12 36.93 -31.26
N LYS A 168 -3.21 37.82 -31.67
CA LYS A 168 -3.50 38.89 -32.65
C LYS A 168 -3.79 38.31 -34.05
N THR A 169 -3.09 37.26 -34.44
CA THR A 169 -3.29 36.56 -35.73
C THR A 169 -4.58 35.72 -35.73
N SER A 170 -4.99 35.21 -34.56
CA SER A 170 -6.21 34.42 -34.34
C SER A 170 -7.48 35.21 -34.64
N GLU A 171 -7.53 36.53 -34.40
CA GLU A 171 -8.66 37.38 -34.79
C GLU A 171 -8.99 37.29 -36.30
N GLN A 172 -7.99 37.08 -37.15
CA GLN A 172 -8.17 36.93 -38.60
C GLN A 172 -8.56 35.49 -39.02
N GLN A 173 -8.28 34.46 -38.21
CA GLN A 173 -8.58 33.05 -38.52
C GLN A 173 -9.84 32.49 -37.85
N LYS A 174 -10.53 33.28 -37.01
CA LYS A 174 -11.76 32.89 -36.29
C LYS A 174 -12.89 32.35 -37.20
N LEU A 175 -12.93 32.73 -38.48
CA LEU A 175 -14.03 32.34 -39.37
C LEU A 175 -14.00 30.84 -39.73
N LEU A 176 -12.81 30.24 -39.84
CA LEU A 176 -12.66 28.82 -40.16
C LEU A 176 -12.90 27.91 -38.95
N VAL A 177 -12.41 28.30 -37.77
CA VAL A 177 -12.63 27.55 -36.52
C VAL A 177 -14.10 27.64 -36.06
N LYS A 178 -14.76 28.78 -36.31
CA LYS A 178 -16.18 28.97 -35.99
C LYS A 178 -17.10 28.13 -36.88
N LEU A 179 -16.73 27.89 -38.14
CA LEU A 179 -17.50 27.00 -39.02
C LEU A 179 -17.36 25.52 -38.58
N GLN A 180 -16.16 25.06 -38.20
CA GLN A 180 -15.98 23.67 -37.74
C GLN A 180 -16.74 23.35 -36.45
N THR A 181 -16.78 24.29 -35.50
CA THR A 181 -17.46 24.11 -34.21
C THR A 181 -18.98 24.34 -34.28
N MET A 182 -19.46 25.17 -35.21
CA MET A 182 -20.88 25.37 -35.48
C MET A 182 -21.51 24.14 -36.17
N VAL A 183 -20.76 23.47 -37.06
CA VAL A 183 -21.22 22.22 -37.71
C VAL A 183 -21.34 21.05 -36.71
N LEU A 184 -20.42 20.92 -35.76
CA LEU A 184 -20.45 19.83 -34.78
C LEU A 184 -21.56 20.00 -33.73
N GLY A 185 -21.87 21.23 -33.32
CA GLY A 185 -22.95 21.53 -32.36
C GLY A 185 -24.37 21.30 -32.90
N GLU A 186 -24.61 21.54 -34.19
CA GLU A 186 -25.94 21.33 -34.79
C GLU A 186 -26.28 19.84 -35.02
N ILE A 187 -25.29 18.98 -35.23
CA ILE A 187 -25.51 17.56 -35.49
C ILE A 187 -26.17 16.84 -34.29
N SER A 188 -25.79 17.18 -33.05
CA SER A 188 -26.40 16.61 -31.84
C SER A 188 -27.89 16.98 -31.67
N GLY A 189 -28.25 18.23 -32.03
CA GLY A 189 -29.64 18.68 -32.04
C GLY A 189 -30.50 17.91 -33.05
N PHE A 190 -29.95 17.63 -34.24
CA PHE A 190 -30.65 16.88 -35.29
C PHE A 190 -31.02 15.46 -34.84
N TYR A 191 -30.09 14.73 -34.20
CA TYR A 191 -30.37 13.39 -33.68
C TYR A 191 -31.49 13.38 -32.63
N SER A 192 -31.59 14.43 -31.82
CA SER A 192 -32.63 14.56 -30.81
C SER A 192 -34.02 14.77 -31.42
N ILE A 193 -34.11 15.61 -32.47
CA ILE A 193 -35.36 15.83 -33.21
C ILE A 193 -35.83 14.52 -33.86
N VAL A 194 -34.93 13.81 -34.54
CA VAL A 194 -35.25 12.53 -35.21
C VAL A 194 -35.76 11.49 -34.20
N TYR A 195 -35.11 11.38 -33.02
CA TYR A 195 -35.54 10.46 -31.97
C TYR A 195 -36.99 10.71 -31.50
N TYR A 196 -37.34 11.97 -31.21
CA TYR A 196 -38.69 12.29 -30.74
C TYR A 196 -39.77 12.12 -31.81
N VAL A 197 -39.47 12.44 -33.07
CA VAL A 197 -40.39 12.19 -34.18
C VAL A 197 -40.68 10.69 -34.31
N LEU A 198 -39.64 9.84 -34.27
CA LEU A 198 -39.82 8.39 -34.29
C LEU A 198 -40.58 7.88 -33.07
N ALA A 199 -40.29 8.39 -31.87
CA ALA A 199 -41.00 8.00 -30.65
C ALA A 199 -42.50 8.34 -30.71
N MET A 200 -42.87 9.50 -31.27
CA MET A 200 -44.26 9.89 -31.48
C MET A 200 -44.98 8.97 -32.47
N ILE A 201 -44.31 8.57 -33.56
CA ILE A 201 -44.84 7.61 -34.54
C ILE A 201 -45.07 6.26 -33.88
N VAL A 202 -44.10 5.73 -33.13
CA VAL A 202 -44.23 4.45 -32.43
C VAL A 202 -45.35 4.50 -31.40
N ALA A 203 -45.43 5.56 -30.59
CA ALA A 203 -46.52 5.75 -29.63
C ALA A 203 -47.90 5.78 -30.32
N TYR A 204 -48.00 6.42 -31.48
CA TYR A 204 -49.24 6.45 -32.27
C TYR A 204 -49.62 5.06 -32.80
N ILE A 205 -48.66 4.30 -33.34
CA ILE A 205 -48.90 2.93 -33.84
C ILE A 205 -49.35 2.01 -32.70
N VAL A 206 -48.65 2.02 -31.56
CA VAL A 206 -48.96 1.15 -30.41
C VAL A 206 -50.32 1.50 -29.80
N THR A 207 -50.72 2.77 -29.83
CA THR A 207 -52.03 3.22 -29.34
C THR A 207 -53.14 3.23 -30.40
N SER A 208 -52.86 2.78 -31.62
CA SER A 208 -53.87 2.62 -32.68
C SER A 208 -54.83 1.45 -32.38
N THR A 209 -54.38 0.48 -31.59
CA THR A 209 -55.22 -0.64 -31.15
C THR A 209 -56.24 -0.17 -30.11
N ALA A 210 -57.52 -0.56 -30.28
CA ALA A 210 -58.61 -0.18 -29.36
C ALA A 210 -58.33 -0.52 -27.88
N ARG A 211 -57.47 -1.53 -27.65
CA ARG A 211 -56.98 -2.02 -26.35
C ARG A 211 -56.17 -1.00 -25.55
N THR A 212 -55.52 -0.04 -26.19
CA THR A 212 -54.56 0.90 -25.58
C THR A 212 -54.89 2.36 -25.88
N SER A 213 -56.09 2.64 -26.41
CA SER A 213 -56.50 3.98 -26.86
C SER A 213 -56.49 5.04 -25.74
N GLY A 214 -56.81 4.65 -24.50
CA GLY A 214 -56.74 5.53 -23.33
C GLY A 214 -55.33 5.95 -22.90
N ALA A 215 -54.29 5.26 -23.38
CA ALA A 215 -52.89 5.56 -23.04
C ALA A 215 -52.29 6.69 -23.90
N ARG A 216 -52.91 7.04 -25.04
CA ARG A 216 -52.33 7.94 -26.05
C ARG A 216 -52.03 9.35 -25.51
N LEU A 217 -52.97 9.95 -24.80
CA LEU A 217 -52.79 11.28 -24.21
C LEU A 217 -51.69 11.29 -23.15
N TRP A 218 -51.62 10.24 -22.33
CA TRP A 218 -50.58 10.09 -21.31
C TRP A 218 -49.19 9.92 -21.91
N LEU A 219 -49.05 9.13 -22.98
CA LEU A 219 -47.77 8.98 -23.69
C LEU A 219 -47.29 10.30 -24.30
N PHE A 220 -48.18 11.06 -24.96
CA PHE A 220 -47.82 12.37 -25.49
C PHE A 220 -47.49 13.39 -24.40
N ALA A 221 -48.17 13.36 -23.26
CA ALA A 221 -47.85 14.19 -22.10
C ALA A 221 -46.45 13.86 -21.54
N ILE A 222 -46.11 12.58 -21.42
CA ILE A 222 -44.78 12.15 -20.93
C ILE A 222 -43.67 12.59 -21.89
N ILE A 223 -43.86 12.42 -23.21
CA ILE A 223 -42.88 12.83 -24.22
C ILE A 223 -42.67 14.35 -24.21
N THR A 224 -43.74 15.14 -24.14
CA THR A 224 -43.66 16.61 -24.12
C THR A 224 -43.01 17.16 -22.86
N VAL A 225 -43.29 16.56 -21.69
CA VAL A 225 -42.59 16.89 -20.44
C VAL A 225 -41.10 16.55 -20.55
N ASN A 226 -40.73 15.43 -21.16
CA ASN A 226 -39.32 15.06 -21.34
C ASN A 226 -38.56 16.06 -22.23
N ILE A 227 -39.19 16.52 -23.32
CA ILE A 227 -38.63 17.57 -24.19
C ILE A 227 -38.40 18.86 -23.41
N ALA A 228 -39.36 19.26 -22.56
CA ALA A 228 -39.24 20.47 -21.75
C ALA A 228 -38.11 20.35 -20.70
N ILE A 229 -37.94 19.17 -20.09
CA ILE A 229 -36.85 18.92 -19.14
C ILE A 229 -35.49 18.97 -19.85
N GLU A 230 -35.34 18.34 -21.01
CA GLU A 230 -34.10 18.42 -21.80
C GLU A 230 -33.78 19.86 -22.21
N TRP A 231 -34.80 20.62 -22.64
CA TRP A 231 -34.63 22.03 -22.99
C TRP A 231 -34.25 22.91 -21.80
N LEU A 232 -34.81 22.63 -20.61
CA LEU A 232 -34.51 23.35 -19.38
C LEU A 232 -33.12 23.02 -18.82
N LEU A 233 -32.68 21.77 -18.93
CA LEU A 233 -31.32 21.35 -18.58
C LEU A 233 -30.28 22.03 -19.49
N LEU A 234 -30.54 22.07 -20.80
CA LEU A 234 -29.65 22.73 -21.75
C LEU A 234 -29.59 24.25 -21.52
N SER A 235 -30.74 24.90 -21.30
CA SER A 235 -30.80 26.36 -21.10
C SER A 235 -30.16 26.83 -19.79
N LYS A 236 -30.38 26.12 -18.67
CA LYS A 236 -29.77 26.47 -17.38
C LYS A 236 -28.27 26.18 -17.35
N ASN A 237 -27.86 25.03 -17.87
CA ASN A 237 -26.44 24.67 -17.90
C ASN A 237 -25.65 25.60 -18.83
N MET A 238 -26.21 26.02 -19.97
CA MET A 238 -25.48 26.91 -20.89
C MET A 238 -25.22 28.31 -20.32
N ALA A 239 -26.15 28.86 -19.53
CA ALA A 239 -26.02 30.20 -18.95
C ALA A 239 -25.06 30.25 -17.74
N GLU A 240 -25.04 29.21 -16.91
CA GLU A 240 -24.18 29.14 -15.72
C GLU A 240 -22.72 28.85 -16.10
N TRP A 241 -22.50 28.02 -17.13
CA TRP A 241 -21.16 27.57 -17.54
C TRP A 241 -20.35 28.57 -18.38
N LEU A 242 -21.02 29.45 -19.13
CA LEU A 242 -20.36 30.52 -19.91
C LEU A 242 -19.56 31.50 -19.01
N SER A 243 -19.88 31.53 -17.71
CA SER A 243 -19.24 32.44 -16.75
C SER A 243 -18.00 31.86 -16.05
N ILE A 244 -17.77 30.54 -16.08
CA ILE A 244 -16.79 29.89 -15.18
C ILE A 244 -15.56 29.33 -15.91
N PHE A 245 -15.63 28.94 -17.19
CA PHE A 245 -14.49 28.28 -17.83
C PHE A 245 -14.25 28.72 -19.27
N GLY A 246 -13.02 29.16 -19.50
CA GLY A 246 -12.42 29.34 -20.82
C GLY A 246 -12.31 28.02 -21.60
N GLN A 247 -11.98 28.19 -22.86
CA GLN A 247 -12.00 27.31 -24.03
C GLN A 247 -11.55 25.84 -23.87
N ASP A 248 -10.93 25.46 -22.76
CA ASP A 248 -10.27 24.16 -22.52
C ASP A 248 -11.22 23.07 -22.01
N ALA A 249 -12.45 23.42 -21.67
CA ALA A 249 -13.40 22.46 -21.12
C ALA A 249 -14.30 21.80 -22.19
N ARG A 250 -14.27 22.26 -23.45
CA ARG A 250 -15.25 21.88 -24.49
C ARG A 250 -15.36 20.37 -24.72
N ASP A 251 -14.24 19.65 -24.74
CA ASP A 251 -14.24 18.20 -25.04
C ASP A 251 -14.85 17.37 -23.90
N ASN A 252 -14.75 17.84 -22.65
CA ASN A 252 -15.34 17.16 -21.49
C ASN A 252 -16.87 17.40 -21.39
N TRP A 253 -17.41 18.42 -22.09
CA TRP A 253 -18.85 18.72 -22.09
C TRP A 253 -19.66 17.78 -22.96
N ASP A 254 -19.14 17.39 -24.12
CA ASP A 254 -19.91 16.60 -25.07
C ASP A 254 -20.15 15.18 -24.53
N GLU A 255 -19.19 14.60 -23.80
CA GLU A 255 -19.32 13.29 -23.17
C GLU A 255 -20.30 13.30 -21.98
N MET A 256 -20.21 14.32 -21.10
CA MET A 256 -21.09 14.43 -19.93
C MET A 256 -22.54 14.80 -20.31
N LEU A 257 -22.75 15.64 -21.32
CA LEU A 257 -24.09 15.96 -21.82
C LEU A 257 -24.76 14.76 -22.50
N TYR A 258 -24.00 13.96 -23.25
CA TYR A 258 -24.53 12.77 -23.92
C TYR A 258 -25.01 11.71 -22.91
N GLU A 259 -24.24 11.48 -21.85
CA GLU A 259 -24.60 10.56 -20.76
C GLU A 259 -25.90 10.97 -20.05
N HIS A 260 -26.02 12.26 -19.68
CA HIS A 260 -27.23 12.77 -19.04
C HIS A 260 -28.46 12.71 -19.96
N GLN A 261 -28.31 13.06 -21.25
CA GLN A 261 -29.41 13.00 -22.21
C GLN A 261 -29.87 11.55 -22.44
N TRP A 262 -28.94 10.61 -22.54
CA TRP A 262 -29.27 9.21 -22.75
C TRP A 262 -29.99 8.59 -21.55
N LEU A 263 -29.58 8.94 -20.32
CA LEU A 263 -30.25 8.49 -19.09
C LEU A 263 -31.72 8.96 -19.04
N CYS A 264 -31.99 10.22 -19.37
CA CYS A 264 -33.36 10.77 -19.42
C CYS A 264 -34.25 10.00 -20.41
N ARG A 265 -33.74 9.69 -21.62
CA ARG A 265 -34.48 8.94 -22.63
C ARG A 265 -34.84 7.52 -22.18
N LYS A 266 -33.92 6.84 -21.48
CA LYS A 266 -34.19 5.50 -20.92
C LYS A 266 -35.31 5.52 -19.88
N ILE A 267 -35.27 6.49 -18.96
CA ILE A 267 -36.29 6.63 -17.92
C ILE A 267 -37.65 6.86 -18.58
N CYS A 268 -37.72 7.78 -19.55
CA CYS A 268 -38.94 8.06 -20.31
C CYS A 268 -39.49 6.79 -21.01
N ALA A 269 -38.64 6.00 -21.67
CA ALA A 269 -39.06 4.77 -22.33
C ALA A 269 -39.65 3.73 -21.35
N VAL A 270 -39.03 3.58 -20.17
CA VAL A 270 -39.54 2.68 -19.11
C VAL A 270 -40.91 3.14 -18.62
N VAL A 271 -41.11 4.44 -18.34
CA VAL A 271 -42.41 4.96 -17.91
C VAL A 271 -43.49 4.73 -18.98
N CYS A 272 -43.18 4.96 -20.25
CA CYS A 272 -44.10 4.71 -21.36
C CYS A 272 -44.52 3.23 -21.43
N LEU A 273 -43.58 2.29 -21.28
CA LEU A 273 -43.88 0.85 -21.26
C LEU A 273 -44.77 0.46 -20.07
N VAL A 274 -44.53 1.03 -18.89
CA VAL A 274 -45.37 0.79 -17.70
C VAL A 274 -46.79 1.29 -17.92
N VAL A 275 -46.97 2.48 -18.51
CA VAL A 275 -48.32 3.03 -18.82
C VAL A 275 -49.05 2.16 -19.84
N ILE A 276 -48.35 1.68 -20.87
CA ILE A 276 -48.93 0.76 -21.87
C ILE A 276 -49.30 -0.58 -21.21
N GLY A 277 -48.43 -1.13 -20.37
CA GLY A 277 -48.70 -2.39 -19.64
C GLY A 277 -49.88 -2.27 -18.69
N TYR A 278 -49.96 -1.17 -17.92
CA TYR A 278 -51.06 -0.90 -17.01
C TYR A 278 -52.40 -0.76 -17.74
N THR A 279 -52.42 0.00 -18.84
CA THR A 279 -53.65 0.20 -19.63
C THR A 279 -54.06 -1.06 -20.38
N ALA A 280 -53.11 -1.87 -20.86
CA ALA A 280 -53.38 -3.18 -21.45
C ALA A 280 -53.94 -4.18 -20.43
N TYR A 281 -53.42 -4.20 -19.19
CA TYR A 281 -53.94 -5.03 -18.11
C TYR A 281 -55.37 -4.61 -17.69
N ARG A 282 -55.63 -3.29 -17.63
CA ARG A 282 -56.94 -2.74 -17.26
C ARG A 282 -58.02 -2.89 -18.36
N TYR A 283 -57.66 -3.27 -19.59
CA TYR A 283 -58.59 -3.33 -20.73
C TYR A 283 -59.55 -4.55 -20.74
N SER A 284 -59.65 -5.35 -19.69
CA SER A 284 -60.65 -6.44 -19.67
C SER A 284 -62.08 -5.90 -19.50
N ASP A 285 -62.97 -6.31 -20.41
CA ASP A 285 -64.45 -6.36 -20.28
C ASP A 285 -65.34 -5.16 -20.60
N VAL A 286 -64.87 -4.00 -21.04
CA VAL A 286 -65.82 -2.91 -21.42
C VAL A 286 -66.65 -3.24 -22.67
N ASN A 287 -66.06 -3.87 -23.69
CA ASN A 287 -66.77 -4.15 -24.95
C ASN A 287 -67.77 -5.31 -24.83
N TRP A 288 -67.47 -6.31 -24.00
CA TRP A 288 -68.40 -7.41 -23.73
C TRP A 288 -69.61 -6.91 -22.95
N ILE A 289 -69.40 -6.07 -21.92
CA ILE A 289 -70.47 -5.41 -21.16
C ILE A 289 -71.35 -4.55 -22.08
N ASN A 290 -70.75 -3.75 -22.95
CA ASN A 290 -71.50 -2.83 -23.82
C ASN A 290 -72.35 -3.58 -24.87
N ASN A 291 -71.80 -4.65 -25.46
CA ASN A 291 -72.56 -5.48 -26.41
C ASN A 291 -73.72 -6.23 -25.72
N LYS A 292 -73.51 -6.70 -24.49
CA LYS A 292 -74.56 -7.31 -23.67
C LYS A 292 -75.69 -6.32 -23.37
N LEU A 293 -75.35 -5.09 -22.95
CA LEU A 293 -76.30 -4.00 -22.73
C LEU A 293 -77.09 -3.63 -23.99
N LEU A 294 -76.42 -3.55 -25.14
CA LEU A 294 -77.08 -3.24 -26.42
C LEU A 294 -78.05 -4.33 -26.87
N LEU A 295 -77.71 -5.60 -26.66
CA LEU A 295 -78.61 -6.73 -26.90
C LEU A 295 -79.85 -6.63 -25.99
N GLU A 296 -79.65 -6.31 -24.72
CA GLU A 296 -80.72 -6.16 -23.73
C GLU A 296 -81.67 -4.99 -24.08
N ILE A 297 -81.14 -3.82 -24.46
CA ILE A 297 -81.93 -2.67 -24.91
C ILE A 297 -82.69 -2.97 -26.22
N ARG A 298 -82.06 -3.67 -27.17
CA ARG A 298 -82.70 -4.07 -28.42
C ARG A 298 -83.89 -4.99 -28.17
N GLN A 299 -83.73 -5.91 -27.22
CA GLN A 299 -84.79 -6.84 -26.82
C GLN A 299 -85.94 -6.11 -26.12
N GLN A 300 -85.65 -5.18 -25.21
CA GLN A 300 -86.67 -4.34 -24.58
C GLN A 300 -87.48 -3.54 -25.62
N ASN A 301 -86.81 -2.97 -26.64
CA ASN A 301 -87.49 -2.21 -27.69
C ASN A 301 -88.32 -3.09 -28.65
N SER A 302 -87.91 -4.34 -28.92
CA SER A 302 -88.71 -5.26 -29.74
C SER A 302 -90.00 -5.66 -29.04
N ASP A 303 -89.94 -5.93 -27.73
CA ASP A 303 -91.10 -6.30 -26.93
C ASP A 303 -92.10 -5.13 -26.85
N LEU A 304 -91.59 -3.91 -26.65
CA LEU A 304 -92.40 -2.68 -26.69
C LEU A 304 -93.09 -2.46 -28.05
N ARG A 305 -92.40 -2.71 -29.17
CA ARG A 305 -92.99 -2.62 -30.52
C ARG A 305 -94.11 -3.64 -30.72
N HIS A 306 -93.94 -4.88 -30.25
CA HIS A 306 -94.98 -5.91 -30.34
C HIS A 306 -96.23 -5.53 -29.53
N LEU A 307 -96.07 -4.97 -28.33
CA LEU A 307 -97.19 -4.47 -27.52
C LEU A 307 -97.92 -3.31 -28.21
N LEU A 308 -97.20 -2.34 -28.77
CA LEU A 308 -97.79 -1.19 -29.49
C LEU A 308 -98.50 -1.60 -30.78
N GLN A 309 -97.99 -2.58 -31.54
CA GLN A 309 -98.68 -3.10 -32.73
C GLN A 309 -99.98 -3.84 -32.38
N GLY A 310 -99.99 -4.59 -31.27
CA GLY A 310 -101.21 -5.20 -30.73
C GLY A 310 -102.28 -4.15 -30.43
N LEU A 311 -101.90 -3.07 -29.74
CA LEU A 311 -102.79 -1.94 -29.44
C LEU A 311 -103.26 -1.19 -30.70
N ARG A 312 -102.37 -0.98 -31.69
CA ARG A 312 -102.72 -0.34 -32.95
C ARG A 312 -103.72 -1.17 -33.77
N ARG A 313 -103.60 -2.50 -33.76
CA ARG A 313 -104.54 -3.40 -34.45
C ARG A 313 -105.92 -3.34 -33.82
N PHE A 314 -105.99 -3.26 -32.49
CA PHE A 314 -107.23 -3.01 -31.75
C PHE A 314 -107.82 -1.63 -32.05
N GLY A 315 -106.99 -0.58 -32.05
CA GLY A 315 -107.42 0.80 -32.32
C GLY A 315 -107.95 1.03 -33.75
N ILE A 316 -107.35 0.39 -34.76
CA ILE A 316 -107.83 0.48 -36.15
C ILE A 316 -109.16 -0.27 -36.32
N PHE A 317 -109.36 -1.39 -35.63
CA PHE A 317 -110.65 -2.10 -35.64
C PHE A 317 -111.76 -1.24 -35.02
N PHE A 318 -111.44 -0.49 -33.96
CA PHE A 318 -112.38 0.43 -33.31
C PHE A 318 -112.74 1.63 -34.21
N ILE A 319 -111.76 2.26 -34.87
CA ILE A 319 -111.99 3.44 -35.74
C ILE A 319 -112.75 3.06 -37.02
N ARG A 320 -112.47 1.89 -37.60
CA ARG A 320 -113.16 1.42 -38.82
C ARG A 320 -114.64 1.08 -38.56
N PHE A 321 -114.98 0.69 -37.33
CA PHE A 321 -116.37 0.47 -36.93
C PHE A 321 -117.15 1.79 -36.84
N VAL A 322 -116.54 2.86 -36.32
CA VAL A 322 -117.22 4.15 -36.12
C VAL A 322 -117.43 4.95 -37.43
N MET A 323 -116.55 4.82 -38.42
CA MET A 323 -116.61 5.63 -39.65
C MET A 323 -117.59 5.11 -40.72
N LEU A 324 -118.17 3.91 -40.55
CA LEU A 324 -119.16 3.38 -41.50
C LEU A 324 -120.58 3.93 -41.27
N ASP A 325 -120.87 4.49 -40.09
CA ASP A 325 -122.21 4.94 -39.70
C ASP A 325 -122.54 6.40 -40.08
N LEU A 326 -121.72 7.09 -40.90
CA LEU A 326 -121.86 8.54 -41.16
C LEU A 326 -121.92 9.01 -42.63
N ILE A 327 -122.23 8.14 -43.59
CA ILE A 327 -122.54 8.54 -45.00
C ILE A 327 -123.98 8.20 -45.36
#